data_AF-A0A966TJB5-F1
#
_entry.id   AF-A0A966TJB5-F1
#
_cell.length_a   1.000
_cell.length_b   1.000
_cell.length_c   1.000
_cell.angle_alpha   90.00
_cell.angle_beta   90.00
_cell.angle_gamma   90.00
#
_symmetry.space_group_name_H-M   'P 1'
#
loop_
_entity.id
_entity.type
_entity.pdbx_description
1 polymer ?
#
loop_
_entity_poly.entity_id
_entity_poly.type
_entity_poly.pdbx_seq_one_letter_code
_entity_poly.pdbx_strand_id
1 'polypeptide(L)'
;EIGFRNITNSVRPIRTPADLKGIKLRTTPNPMHIEAFKIWGANPTPMAISEVYLALNTKTVDGQENPTVHISKMKFQEVQKYMSVTRHAFTAAPMVMNLAKFKALTPQQQAMFMKAAKEGAIAERQNNASLEAESLAAIRKAGVEVIENVNTEPFRAAAYEPVRKMYAEKFGADILTKIDALK
;
A
#
# COMPACT_ATOMS: atom_id res chain seq x y z
N GLU A 1 2.84 10.01 4.36
CA GLU A 1 2.08 8.76 4.19
C GLU A 1 2.71 7.98 3.05
N ILE A 2 2.42 6.70 2.93
CA ILE A 2 2.88 5.92 1.78
C ILE A 2 1.86 6.04 0.64
N GLY A 3 0.56 5.92 0.97
CA GLY A 3 -0.52 6.24 0.05
C GLY A 3 -1.42 5.07 -0.29
N PHE A 4 -2.31 5.31 -1.26
CA PHE A 4 -3.16 4.27 -1.81
C PHE A 4 -2.34 3.27 -2.62
N ARG A 5 -2.53 1.99 -2.33
CA ARG A 5 -1.77 0.89 -2.93
C ARG A 5 -2.50 0.34 -4.15
N ASN A 6 -1.72 0.02 -5.18
CA ASN A 6 -2.18 -0.50 -6.47
C ASN A 6 -1.43 -1.79 -6.78
N ILE A 7 -2.09 -2.70 -7.49
CA ILE A 7 -1.54 -4.03 -7.80
C ILE A 7 -0.75 -3.95 -9.09
N THR A 8 0.44 -4.56 -9.14
CA THR A 8 1.15 -4.86 -10.39
C THR A 8 1.40 -6.35 -10.50
N ASN A 9 1.44 -6.88 -11.71
CA ASN A 9 1.91 -8.25 -11.96
C ASN A 9 2.44 -8.43 -13.40
N SER A 10 3.04 -9.58 -13.68
CA SER A 10 3.57 -9.94 -15.01
C SER A 10 2.77 -11.02 -15.74
N VAL A 11 1.60 -11.43 -15.23
CA VAL A 11 0.80 -12.56 -15.73
C VAL A 11 -0.39 -12.09 -16.54
N ARG A 12 -1.25 -11.22 -15.99
CA ARG A 12 -2.49 -10.75 -16.63
C ARG A 12 -3.06 -9.46 -16.02
N PRO A 13 -3.94 -8.73 -16.73
CA PRO A 13 -4.72 -7.64 -16.15
C PRO A 13 -5.57 -8.09 -14.94
N ILE A 14 -5.70 -7.24 -13.93
CA ILE A 14 -6.58 -7.48 -12.76
C ILE A 14 -7.73 -6.47 -12.79
N ARG A 15 -8.95 -6.93 -13.05
CA ARG A 15 -10.17 -6.10 -13.09
C ARG A 15 -11.14 -6.45 -11.98
N THR A 16 -11.11 -7.69 -11.52
CA THR A 16 -11.95 -8.25 -10.47
C THR A 16 -11.11 -9.10 -9.51
N PRO A 17 -11.64 -9.44 -8.31
CA PRO A 17 -10.93 -10.34 -7.40
C PRO A 17 -10.59 -11.69 -8.03
N ALA A 18 -11.45 -12.24 -8.88
CA ALA A 18 -11.23 -13.54 -9.52
C ALA A 18 -9.94 -13.58 -10.37
N ASP A 19 -9.50 -12.44 -10.92
CA ASP A 19 -8.29 -12.34 -11.71
C ASP A 19 -7.02 -12.58 -10.87
N LEU A 20 -7.09 -12.41 -9.55
CA LEU A 20 -5.98 -12.68 -8.63
C LEU A 20 -5.77 -14.17 -8.34
N LYS A 21 -6.68 -15.05 -8.77
CA LYS A 21 -6.61 -16.49 -8.48
C LYS A 21 -5.25 -17.10 -8.89
N GLY A 22 -4.50 -17.58 -7.90
CA GLY A 22 -3.21 -18.23 -8.10
C GLY A 22 -2.04 -17.31 -8.45
N ILE A 23 -2.22 -15.98 -8.47
CA ILE A 23 -1.10 -15.03 -8.59
C ILE A 23 -0.21 -15.16 -7.35
N LYS A 24 1.08 -15.47 -7.53
CA LYS A 24 2.08 -15.40 -6.46
C LYS A 24 2.38 -13.93 -6.18
N LEU A 25 1.70 -13.35 -5.20
CA LEU A 25 1.79 -11.92 -4.95
C LEU A 25 2.71 -11.64 -3.77
N ARG A 26 3.72 -10.80 -3.95
CA ARG A 26 4.44 -10.24 -2.82
C ARG A 26 3.51 -9.34 -2.00
N THR A 27 3.53 -9.48 -0.67
CA THR A 27 2.87 -8.54 0.26
C THR A 27 3.87 -7.94 1.24
N THR A 28 3.47 -6.86 1.92
CA THR A 28 4.11 -6.49 3.19
C THR A 28 3.83 -7.58 4.24
N PRO A 29 4.63 -7.69 5.32
CA PRO A 29 4.35 -8.61 6.44
C PRO A 29 3.21 -8.09 7.34
N ASN A 30 2.15 -7.55 6.74
CA ASN A 30 0.95 -7.11 7.43
C ASN A 30 -0.12 -8.22 7.33
N PRO A 31 -0.59 -8.79 8.47
CA PRO A 31 -1.59 -9.84 8.47
C PRO A 31 -2.88 -9.49 7.71
N MET A 32 -3.33 -8.23 7.78
CA MET A 32 -4.54 -7.77 7.09
C MET A 32 -4.36 -7.72 5.58
N HIS A 33 -3.16 -7.33 5.10
CA HIS A 33 -2.86 -7.36 3.67
C HIS A 33 -2.81 -8.81 3.17
N ILE A 34 -2.12 -9.68 3.92
CA ILE A 34 -2.02 -11.11 3.59
C ILE A 34 -3.42 -11.73 3.48
N GLU A 35 -4.28 -11.47 4.45
CA GLU A 35 -5.63 -12.02 4.46
C GLU A 35 -6.48 -11.49 3.31
N ALA A 36 -6.47 -10.18 3.05
CA ALA A 36 -7.21 -9.60 1.93
C ALA A 36 -6.84 -10.26 0.59
N PHE A 37 -5.54 -10.46 0.34
CA PHE A 37 -5.08 -11.11 -0.88
C PHE A 37 -5.39 -12.60 -0.94
N LYS A 38 -5.41 -13.33 0.19
CA LYS A 38 -5.91 -14.72 0.23
C LYS A 38 -7.39 -14.80 -0.10
N ILE A 39 -8.21 -13.91 0.47
CA ILE A 39 -9.66 -13.83 0.20
C ILE A 39 -9.91 -13.58 -1.28
N TRP A 40 -9.11 -12.73 -1.92
CA TRP A 40 -9.18 -12.50 -3.36
C TRP A 40 -8.54 -13.63 -4.21
N GLY A 41 -8.04 -14.70 -3.59
CA GLY A 41 -7.54 -15.90 -4.27
C GLY A 41 -6.08 -15.84 -4.72
N ALA A 42 -5.33 -14.79 -4.37
CA ALA A 42 -3.88 -14.76 -4.58
C ALA A 42 -3.15 -15.67 -3.59
N ASN A 43 -1.88 -15.94 -3.88
CA ASN A 43 -0.94 -16.65 -3.03
C ASN A 43 0.09 -15.64 -2.46
N PRO A 44 -0.21 -14.97 -1.33
CA PRO A 44 0.65 -13.91 -0.82
C PRO A 44 1.95 -14.44 -0.20
N THR A 45 3.07 -13.82 -0.53
CA THR A 45 4.40 -14.08 0.06
C THR A 45 4.93 -12.80 0.71
N PRO A 46 5.00 -12.72 2.05
CA PRO A 46 5.52 -11.53 2.73
C PRO A 46 7.05 -11.45 2.56
N MET A 47 7.56 -10.29 2.15
CA MET A 47 9.01 -10.05 2.06
C MET A 47 9.36 -8.57 2.25
N ALA A 48 10.63 -8.29 2.56
CA ALA A 48 11.12 -6.92 2.71
C ALA A 48 11.11 -6.19 1.37
N ILE A 49 10.87 -4.87 1.38
CA ILE A 49 10.75 -4.09 0.13
C ILE A 49 12.04 -4.10 -0.72
N SER A 50 13.20 -4.23 -0.07
CA SER A 50 14.53 -4.33 -0.68
C SER A 50 14.72 -5.59 -1.54
N GLU A 51 13.97 -6.65 -1.28
CA GLU A 51 14.06 -7.93 -1.98
C GLU A 51 13.13 -8.00 -3.20
N VAL A 52 12.15 -7.08 -3.28
CA VAL A 52 11.02 -7.17 -4.21
C VAL A 52 11.46 -7.08 -5.66
N TYR A 53 12.33 -6.13 -6.01
CA TYR A 53 12.76 -5.97 -7.41
C TYR A 53 13.36 -7.28 -7.95
N LEU A 54 14.29 -7.88 -7.19
CA LEU A 54 14.92 -9.14 -7.57
C LEU A 54 13.90 -10.28 -7.63
N ALA A 55 12.98 -10.36 -6.68
CA ALA A 55 11.94 -11.39 -6.66
C ALA A 55 10.98 -11.28 -7.86
N LEU A 56 10.66 -10.07 -8.31
CA LEU A 56 9.88 -9.83 -9.53
C LEU A 56 10.69 -10.16 -10.79
N ASN A 57 11.95 -9.70 -10.86
CA ASN A 57 12.83 -9.92 -12.00
C ASN A 57 13.09 -11.41 -12.28
N THR A 58 13.32 -12.17 -11.21
CA THR A 58 13.51 -13.64 -11.25
C THR A 58 12.20 -14.41 -11.36
N LYS A 59 11.05 -13.72 -11.27
CA LYS A 59 9.70 -14.31 -11.27
C LYS A 59 9.47 -15.29 -10.11
N THR A 60 10.17 -15.10 -9.00
CA THR A 60 9.89 -15.79 -7.73
C THR A 60 8.47 -15.45 -7.26
N VAL A 61 8.08 -14.18 -7.44
CA VAL A 61 6.69 -13.72 -7.35
C VAL A 61 6.24 -13.16 -8.70
N ASP A 62 4.95 -13.27 -8.99
CA ASP A 62 4.33 -12.78 -10.21
C ASP A 62 4.01 -11.29 -10.14
N GLY A 63 3.86 -10.76 -8.94
CA GLY A 63 3.45 -9.37 -8.74
C GLY A 63 3.66 -8.85 -7.33
N GLN A 64 3.31 -7.59 -7.14
CA GLN A 64 3.37 -6.90 -5.85
C GLN A 64 2.27 -5.84 -5.78
N GLU A 65 2.22 -5.12 -4.67
CA GLU A 65 1.30 -4.01 -4.45
C GLU A 65 2.02 -2.84 -3.77
N ASN A 66 1.84 -1.63 -4.31
CA ASN A 66 2.40 -0.39 -3.74
C ASN A 66 1.72 0.85 -4.37
N PRO A 67 1.91 2.04 -3.78
CA PRO A 67 1.54 3.29 -4.43
C PRO A 67 2.29 3.50 -5.74
N THR A 68 1.66 4.23 -6.65
CA THR A 68 2.22 4.57 -7.98
C THR A 68 3.60 5.22 -7.88
N VAL A 69 3.78 6.14 -6.93
CA VAL A 69 5.06 6.82 -6.70
C VAL A 69 6.17 5.83 -6.32
N HIS A 70 5.85 4.84 -5.47
CA HIS A 70 6.82 3.80 -5.09
C HIS A 70 7.12 2.86 -6.24
N ILE A 71 6.10 2.42 -6.99
CA ILE A 71 6.27 1.57 -8.18
C ILE A 71 7.26 2.23 -9.14
N SER A 72 7.04 3.52 -9.46
CA SER A 72 7.90 4.29 -10.35
C SER A 72 9.33 4.47 -9.82
N LYS A 73 9.48 4.95 -8.57
CA LYS A 73 10.79 5.22 -7.96
C LYS A 73 11.64 3.97 -7.76
N MET A 74 11.00 2.84 -7.46
CA MET A 74 11.69 1.54 -7.32
C MET A 74 11.85 0.81 -8.64
N LYS A 75 11.46 1.43 -9.76
CA LYS A 75 11.60 0.90 -11.11
C LYS A 75 10.88 -0.44 -11.35
N PHE A 76 9.81 -0.72 -10.60
CA PHE A 76 9.07 -1.97 -10.77
C PHE A 76 8.41 -2.09 -12.15
N GLN A 77 8.17 -0.96 -12.84
CA GLN A 77 7.73 -0.94 -14.24
C GLN A 77 8.70 -1.63 -15.21
N GLU A 78 9.97 -1.80 -14.86
CA GLU A 78 10.94 -2.54 -15.69
C GLU A 78 10.72 -4.06 -15.65
N VAL A 79 10.07 -4.55 -14.58
CA VAL A 79 9.93 -5.98 -14.27
C VAL A 79 8.47 -6.40 -14.10
N GLN A 80 7.52 -5.56 -14.50
CA GLN A 80 6.08 -5.79 -14.41
C GLN A 80 5.39 -5.40 -15.72
N LYS A 81 4.31 -6.10 -16.08
CA LYS A 81 3.61 -5.90 -17.37
C LYS A 81 2.27 -5.20 -17.22
N TYR A 82 1.60 -5.41 -16.09
CA TYR A 82 0.26 -4.92 -15.82
C TYR A 82 0.24 -4.15 -14.50
N MET A 83 -0.51 -3.06 -14.47
CA MET A 83 -0.84 -2.33 -13.26
C MET A 83 -2.34 -2.08 -13.20
N SER A 84 -2.97 -2.40 -12.07
CA SER A 84 -4.37 -2.10 -11.81
C SER A 84 -4.51 -1.09 -10.69
N VAL A 85 -5.17 0.04 -10.96
CA VAL A 85 -5.36 1.15 -10.01
C VAL A 85 -6.49 0.80 -9.04
N THR A 86 -6.24 -0.18 -8.19
CA THR A 86 -7.22 -0.73 -7.24
C THR A 86 -7.45 0.13 -6.01
N ARG A 87 -6.49 0.98 -5.62
CA ARG A 87 -6.50 1.78 -4.37
C ARG A 87 -7.03 0.99 -3.15
N HIS A 88 -6.67 -0.28 -3.05
CA HIS A 88 -7.36 -1.26 -2.17
C HIS A 88 -7.01 -1.10 -0.69
N ALA A 89 -5.89 -0.44 -0.39
CA ALA A 89 -5.47 -0.12 0.96
C ALA A 89 -4.78 1.25 0.97
N PHE A 90 -4.97 1.99 2.07
CA PHE A 90 -4.22 3.21 2.35
C PHE A 90 -3.16 2.92 3.42
N THR A 91 -1.91 3.29 3.18
CA THR A 91 -0.83 3.10 4.15
C THR A 91 -0.37 4.43 4.73
N ALA A 92 -0.60 4.61 6.03
CA ALA A 92 -0.03 5.71 6.80
C ALA A 92 1.47 5.51 7.03
N ALA A 93 2.21 6.61 7.16
CA ALA A 93 3.62 6.62 7.53
C ALA A 93 3.79 7.45 8.81
N PRO A 94 3.66 6.86 10.00
CA PRO A 94 3.87 7.59 11.24
C PRO A 94 5.35 7.93 11.41
N MET A 95 5.67 9.19 11.69
CA MET A 95 6.99 9.59 12.16
C MET A 95 7.11 9.19 13.63
N VAL A 96 8.12 8.39 13.96
CA VAL A 96 8.34 7.87 15.31
C VAL A 96 9.67 8.34 15.89
N MET A 97 9.69 8.61 17.19
CA MET A 97 10.88 8.98 17.94
C MET A 97 10.94 8.16 19.23
N ASN A 98 12.14 7.88 19.72
CA ASN A 98 12.33 7.27 21.03
C ASN A 98 11.66 8.14 22.12
N LEU A 99 10.75 7.54 22.88
CA LEU A 99 9.94 8.28 23.86
C LEU A 99 10.78 8.87 25.00
N ALA A 100 11.79 8.15 25.49
CA ALA A 100 12.65 8.64 26.56
C ALA A 100 13.49 9.84 26.10
N LYS A 101 14.02 9.80 24.87
CA LYS A 101 14.73 10.93 24.28
C LYS A 101 13.81 12.13 24.07
N PHE A 102 12.58 11.91 23.59
CA PHE A 102 11.60 13.00 23.44
C PHE A 102 11.23 13.62 24.80
N LYS A 103 10.98 12.80 25.82
CA LYS A 103 10.66 13.27 27.19
C LYS A 103 11.83 13.98 27.88
N ALA A 104 13.07 13.67 27.50
CA ALA A 104 14.27 14.35 28.01
C ALA A 104 14.49 15.75 27.41
N LEU A 105 13.79 16.10 26.32
CA LEU A 105 13.82 17.44 25.74
C LEU A 105 13.07 18.44 26.61
N THR A 106 13.44 19.72 26.54
CA THR A 106 12.67 20.80 27.17
C THR A 106 11.27 20.91 26.55
N PRO A 107 10.28 21.48 27.25
CA PRO A 107 8.94 21.70 26.68
C PRO A 107 8.97 22.46 25.35
N GLN A 108 9.88 23.44 25.23
CA GLN A 108 10.06 24.20 24.00
C GLN A 108 10.58 23.32 22.86
N GLN A 109 11.58 22.47 23.12
CA GLN A 109 12.11 21.53 22.14
C GLN A 109 11.06 20.49 21.73
N GLN A 110 10.30 19.94 22.68
CA GLN A 110 9.18 19.04 22.37
C GLN A 110 8.18 19.69 21.42
N ALA A 111 7.79 20.95 21.68
CA ALA A 111 6.91 21.71 20.81
C ALA A 111 7.50 21.92 19.41
N MET A 112 8.80 22.22 19.29
CA MET A 112 9.49 22.36 18.01
C MET A 112 9.48 21.04 17.22
N PHE A 113 9.78 19.90 17.85
CA PHE A 113 9.74 18.59 17.21
C PHE A 113 8.33 18.26 16.71
N MET A 114 7.30 18.51 17.52
CA MET A 114 5.91 18.29 17.11
C MET A 114 5.47 19.19 15.96
N LYS A 115 5.91 20.47 15.94
CA LYS A 115 5.67 21.39 14.83
C LYS A 115 6.34 20.90 13.55
N ALA A 116 7.64 20.60 13.61
CA ALA A 116 8.41 20.10 12.48
C ALA A 116 7.82 18.80 11.90
N ALA A 117 7.39 17.87 12.77
CA ALA A 117 6.75 16.63 12.34
C ALA A 117 5.43 16.88 11.59
N LYS A 118 4.60 17.83 12.07
CA LYS A 118 3.34 18.20 11.39
C LYS A 118 3.59 18.87 10.04
N GLU A 119 4.54 19.81 9.98
CA GLU A 119 4.91 20.49 8.74
C GLU A 119 5.49 19.52 7.72
N GLY A 120 6.38 18.62 8.16
CA GLY A 120 6.92 17.54 7.33
C GLY A 120 5.84 16.62 6.78
N ALA A 121 4.85 16.23 7.61
CA ALA A 121 3.74 15.39 7.16
C ALA A 121 2.85 16.08 6.10
N ILE A 122 2.66 17.39 6.18
CA ILE A 122 1.92 18.17 5.17
C ILE A 122 2.72 18.21 3.86
N ALA A 123 4.01 18.57 3.94
CA ALA A 123 4.88 18.64 2.77
C ALA A 123 5.02 17.28 2.07
N GLU A 124 5.16 16.20 2.84
CA GLU A 124 5.22 14.83 2.32
C GLU A 124 3.96 14.45 1.53
N ARG A 125 2.76 14.73 2.09
CA ARG A 125 1.48 14.46 1.41
C ARG A 125 1.33 15.26 0.13
N GLN A 126 1.71 16.54 0.15
CA GLN A 126 1.68 17.40 -1.03
C GLN A 126 2.60 16.86 -2.12
N ASN A 127 3.81 16.43 -1.76
CA ASN A 127 4.77 15.85 -2.69
C ASN A 127 4.28 14.51 -3.28
N ASN A 128 3.70 13.64 -2.46
CA ASN A 128 3.13 12.39 -2.97
C ASN A 128 1.98 12.63 -3.95
N ALA A 129 1.11 13.60 -3.64
CA ALA A 129 0.02 13.99 -4.53
C ALA A 129 0.54 14.60 -5.84
N SER A 130 1.55 15.48 -5.79
CA SER A 130 2.13 16.09 -7.00
C SER A 130 2.83 15.08 -7.90
N LEU A 131 3.43 14.04 -7.33
CA LEU A 131 4.17 13.01 -8.07
C LEU A 131 3.28 11.88 -8.63
N GLU A 132 2.02 11.75 -8.19
CA GLU A 132 1.18 10.61 -8.57
C GLU A 132 0.94 10.55 -10.09
N ALA A 133 0.57 11.69 -10.70
CA ALA A 133 0.31 11.78 -12.14
C ALA A 133 1.57 11.54 -12.98
N GLU A 134 2.70 12.15 -12.60
CA GLU A 134 4.00 11.95 -13.24
C GLU A 134 4.44 10.49 -13.15
N SER A 135 4.30 9.88 -11.97
CA SER A 135 4.68 8.48 -11.75
C SER A 135 3.83 7.53 -12.60
N LEU A 136 2.52 7.80 -12.72
CA LEU A 136 1.63 7.00 -13.56
C LEU A 136 1.97 7.16 -15.04
N ALA A 137 2.32 8.37 -15.48
CA ALA A 137 2.79 8.62 -16.84
C ALA A 137 4.10 7.89 -17.14
N ALA A 138 5.05 7.89 -16.21
CA ALA A 138 6.31 7.16 -16.34
C ALA A 138 6.08 5.64 -16.46
N ILE A 139 5.16 5.09 -15.65
CA ILE A 139 4.79 3.66 -15.71
C ILE A 139 4.18 3.32 -17.09
N ARG A 140 3.26 4.14 -17.62
CA ARG A 140 2.70 3.93 -18.97
C ARG A 140 3.78 4.02 -20.05
N LYS A 141 4.67 5.02 -19.95
CA LYS A 141 5.77 5.22 -20.91
C LYS A 141 6.74 4.04 -20.95
N ALA A 142 6.88 3.30 -19.84
CA ALA A 142 7.67 2.08 -19.77
C ALA A 142 6.97 0.85 -20.40
N GLY A 143 5.77 1.01 -20.97
CA GLY A 143 5.04 -0.06 -21.66
C GLY A 143 4.16 -0.93 -20.76
N VAL A 144 3.96 -0.54 -19.49
CA VAL A 144 3.03 -1.23 -18.59
C VAL A 144 1.59 -0.96 -19.03
N GLU A 145 0.79 -2.00 -19.18
CA GLU A 145 -0.66 -1.87 -19.39
C GLU A 145 -1.32 -1.43 -18.07
N VAL A 146 -1.85 -0.22 -18.04
CA VAL A 146 -2.49 0.36 -16.85
C VAL A 146 -4.01 0.26 -16.97
N ILE A 147 -4.63 -0.44 -16.01
CA ILE A 147 -6.07 -0.55 -15.83
C ILE A 147 -6.47 0.49 -14.77
N GLU A 148 -6.88 1.67 -15.24
CA GLU A 148 -7.18 2.81 -14.35
C GLU A 148 -8.56 2.70 -13.70
N ASN A 149 -9.55 2.25 -14.47
CA ASN A 149 -10.93 2.15 -14.01
C ASN A 149 -11.21 0.73 -13.51
N VAL A 150 -10.79 0.43 -12.29
CA VAL A 150 -11.11 -0.83 -11.62
C VAL A 150 -12.37 -0.63 -10.78
N ASN A 151 -13.38 -1.49 -10.97
CA ASN A 151 -14.51 -1.55 -10.04
C ASN A 151 -14.03 -2.20 -8.72
N THR A 152 -13.93 -1.40 -7.67
CA THR A 152 -13.40 -1.84 -6.37
C THR A 152 -14.46 -2.44 -5.45
N GLU A 153 -15.75 -2.29 -5.77
CA GLU A 153 -16.84 -2.83 -4.93
C GLU A 153 -16.74 -4.35 -4.74
N PRO A 154 -16.45 -5.18 -5.75
CA PRO A 154 -16.25 -6.62 -5.53
C PRO A 154 -15.07 -6.94 -4.60
N PHE A 155 -13.98 -6.16 -4.65
CA PHE A 155 -12.84 -6.33 -3.74
C PHE A 155 -13.25 -6.00 -2.30
N ARG A 156 -13.95 -4.88 -2.13
CA ARG A 156 -14.47 -4.43 -0.84
C ARG A 156 -15.46 -5.44 -0.27
N ALA A 157 -16.47 -5.84 -1.03
CA ALA A 157 -17.51 -6.77 -0.61
C ALA A 157 -16.94 -8.10 -0.11
N ALA A 158 -15.89 -8.62 -0.76
CA ALA A 158 -15.25 -9.87 -0.36
C ALA A 158 -14.41 -9.74 0.92
N ALA A 159 -13.64 -8.65 1.08
CA ALA A 159 -12.62 -8.54 2.13
C ALA A 159 -13.00 -7.68 3.34
N TYR A 160 -13.99 -6.77 3.22
CA TYR A 160 -14.27 -5.75 4.23
C TYR A 160 -14.61 -6.35 5.59
N GLU A 161 -15.62 -7.21 5.66
CA GLU A 161 -16.04 -7.83 6.94
C GLU A 161 -15.01 -8.81 7.50
N PRO A 162 -14.47 -9.78 6.72
CA PRO A 162 -13.51 -10.75 7.28
C PRO A 162 -12.23 -10.10 7.82
N VAL A 163 -11.66 -9.12 7.11
CA VAL A 163 -10.44 -8.44 7.53
C VAL A 163 -10.70 -7.58 8.76
N ARG A 164 -11.85 -6.90 8.83
CA ARG A 164 -12.24 -6.12 10.02
C ARG A 164 -12.50 -6.99 11.23
N LYS A 165 -13.13 -8.14 11.05
CA LYS A 165 -13.31 -9.14 12.11
C LYS A 165 -11.97 -9.61 12.65
N MET A 166 -11.04 -10.00 11.78
CA MET A 166 -9.68 -10.38 12.17
C MET A 166 -8.96 -9.27 12.95
N TYR A 167 -9.15 -8.01 12.53
CA TYR A 167 -8.62 -6.86 13.27
C TYR A 167 -9.25 -6.74 14.66
N ALA A 168 -10.58 -6.77 14.74
CA ALA A 168 -11.33 -6.59 15.98
C ALA A 168 -11.04 -7.70 17.00
N GLU A 169 -10.91 -8.96 16.56
CA GLU A 169 -10.55 -10.08 17.41
C GLU A 169 -9.17 -9.90 18.07
N LYS A 170 -8.23 -9.24 17.38
CA LYS A 170 -6.88 -9.03 17.89
C LYS A 170 -6.70 -7.74 18.68
N PHE A 171 -7.39 -6.67 18.29
CA PHE A 171 -7.11 -5.31 18.78
C PHE A 171 -8.34 -4.59 19.36
N GLY A 172 -9.51 -5.21 19.33
CA GLY A 172 -10.79 -4.56 19.66
C GLY A 172 -11.38 -3.75 18.50
N ALA A 173 -12.67 -3.45 18.60
CA ALA A 173 -13.43 -2.77 17.54
C ALA A 173 -13.42 -1.24 17.65
N ASP A 174 -12.98 -0.66 18.77
CA ASP A 174 -13.14 0.77 19.07
C ASP A 174 -12.62 1.70 17.97
N ILE A 175 -11.43 1.41 17.43
CA ILE A 175 -10.85 2.23 16.37
C ILE A 175 -11.60 2.10 15.05
N LEU A 176 -12.14 0.90 14.76
CA LEU A 176 -12.93 0.66 13.58
C LEU A 176 -14.26 1.43 13.65
N THR A 177 -14.92 1.43 14.81
CA THR A 177 -16.11 2.23 15.07
C THR A 177 -15.85 3.74 14.91
N LYS A 178 -14.72 4.23 15.45
CA LYS A 178 -14.32 5.63 15.29
C LYS A 178 -14.07 6.00 13.82
N ILE A 179 -13.45 5.10 13.05
CA ILE A 179 -13.23 5.33 11.60
C ILE A 179 -14.56 5.40 10.85
N ASP A 180 -15.53 4.53 11.17
CA ASP A 180 -16.82 4.55 10.48
C ASP A 180 -17.65 5.80 10.81
N ALA A 181 -17.50 6.34 12.02
CA ALA A 181 -18.17 7.58 12.42
C ALA A 181 -17.61 8.85 11.75
N LEU A 182 -16.47 8.76 11.04
CA LEU A 182 -15.88 9.87 10.28
C LEU A 182 -16.36 9.92 8.82
N LYS A 183 -17.14 8.93 8.38
CA LYS A 183 -17.77 8.90 7.06
C LYS A 183 -19.07 9.69 7.08
#